data_AF-A0A7C6U0N1-F1
#
_entry.id   AF-A0A7C6U0N1-F1
#
_cell.length_a   1.000
_cell.length_b   1.000
_cell.length_c   1.000
_cell.angle_alpha   90.00
_cell.angle_beta   90.00
_cell.angle_gamma   90.00
#
_symmetry.space_group_name_H-M   'P 1'
#
loop_
_entity.id
_entity.type
_entity.pdbx_description
1 polymer ?
#
loop_
_entity_poly.entity_id
_entity_poly.type
_entity_poly.pdbx_seq_one_letter_code
_entity_poly.pdbx_strand_id
1 'polypeptide(L)' 'VRQAVKEGVFHIYAIKTVDEGLEILTGKRAGKLSPQGEYPRGSVNYLAMEKVREYAKCAGRFKKEDGDEEGKNKENGA' A
#
# COMPACT_ATOMS: atom_id res chain seq x y z
N VAL A 1 31.04 -16.02 -5.42
CA VAL A 1 29.91 -15.47 -6.22
C VAL A 1 30.05 -15.71 -7.72
N ARG A 2 31.16 -15.35 -8.41
CA ARG A 2 31.34 -15.58 -9.87
C ARG A 2 31.10 -17.04 -10.32
N GLN A 3 31.60 -18.01 -9.56
CA GLN A 3 31.40 -19.43 -9.85
C GLN A 3 29.93 -19.84 -9.69
N ALA A 4 29.28 -19.43 -8.61
CA ALA A 4 27.85 -19.66 -8.37
C ALA A 4 26.93 -19.06 -9.46
N VAL A 5 27.32 -17.90 -10.04
CA VAL A 5 26.63 -17.33 -11.20
C VAL A 5 26.81 -18.20 -12.44
N LYS A 6 28.02 -18.70 -12.72
CA LYS A 6 28.27 -19.62 -13.84
C LYS A 6 27.53 -20.94 -13.70
N GLU A 7 27.40 -21.44 -12.47
CA GLU A 7 26.69 -22.68 -12.14
C GLU A 7 25.16 -22.50 -12.07
N GLY A 8 24.65 -21.28 -12.23
CA GLY A 8 23.21 -21.01 -12.24
C GLY A 8 22.52 -21.10 -10.87
N VAL A 9 23.27 -21.23 -9.78
CA VAL A 9 22.74 -21.29 -8.41
C VAL A 9 22.66 -19.91 -7.75
N PHE A 10 23.11 -18.87 -8.44
CA PHE A 10 22.98 -17.48 -8.02
C PHE A 10 22.65 -16.57 -9.20
N HIS A 11 21.68 -15.69 -9.02
CA HIS A 11 21.20 -14.77 -10.05
C HIS A 11 21.36 -13.31 -9.62
N ILE A 12 21.87 -12.47 -10.51
CA ILE A 12 21.98 -11.02 -10.30
C ILE A 12 21.04 -10.34 -11.30
N TYR A 13 20.12 -9.53 -10.79
CA TYR A 13 19.19 -8.76 -11.61
C TYR A 13 19.49 -7.27 -11.48
N ALA A 14 19.89 -6.64 -12.57
CA ALA A 14 20.04 -5.20 -12.63
C ALA A 14 18.66 -4.56 -12.89
N ILE A 15 18.25 -3.66 -12.01
CA ILE A 15 17.00 -2.90 -12.12
C ILE A 15 17.27 -1.41 -12.08
N LYS A 16 16.40 -0.64 -12.71
CA LYS A 16 16.39 0.82 -12.74
C LYS A 16 15.36 1.41 -11.79
N THR A 17 14.28 0.68 -11.54
CA THR A 17 13.17 1.14 -10.70
C THR A 17 12.77 0.07 -9.69
N VAL A 18 12.18 0.50 -8.58
CA VAL A 18 11.68 -0.42 -7.55
C VAL A 18 10.61 -1.36 -8.11
N ASP A 19 9.77 -0.87 -9.01
CA ASP A 19 8.71 -1.65 -9.68
C ASP A 19 9.28 -2.88 -10.40
N GLU A 20 10.39 -2.73 -11.12
CA GLU A 20 11.05 -3.87 -11.80
C GLU A 20 11.51 -4.95 -10.80
N GLY A 21 12.02 -4.52 -9.63
CA GLY A 21 12.38 -5.44 -8.55
C GLY A 21 11.16 -6.16 -7.98
N LEU A 22 10.05 -5.46 -7.81
CA LEU A 22 8.78 -6.07 -7.37
C LEU A 22 8.28 -7.11 -8.38
N GLU A 23 8.36 -6.83 -9.68
CA GLU A 23 7.93 -7.79 -10.70
C GLU A 23 8.79 -9.07 -10.67
N ILE A 24 10.11 -8.94 -10.50
CA ILE A 24 11.02 -10.08 -10.40
C ILE A 24 10.74 -10.92 -9.14
N LEU A 25 10.56 -10.27 -7.99
CA LEU A 25 10.38 -10.96 -6.70
C LEU A 25 9.01 -11.60 -6.55
N THR A 26 7.97 -11.01 -7.13
CA THR A 26 6.58 -11.44 -6.93
C THR A 26 5.99 -12.19 -8.12
N GLY A 27 6.60 -12.11 -9.30
CA GLY A 27 6.05 -12.63 -10.55
C GLY A 27 4.76 -11.94 -11.00
N LYS A 28 4.43 -10.78 -10.42
CA LYS A 28 3.23 -9.98 -10.74
C LYS A 28 3.65 -8.62 -11.28
N ARG A 29 2.85 -8.06 -12.19
CA ARG A 29 3.00 -6.68 -12.66
C ARG A 29 2.94 -5.71 -11.47
N ALA A 30 3.83 -4.74 -11.40
CA ALA A 30 3.82 -3.73 -10.34
C ALA A 30 2.55 -2.86 -10.43
N GLY A 31 2.18 -2.48 -11.66
CA GLY A 31 0.99 -1.68 -11.97
C GLY A 31 1.24 -0.17 -11.84
N LYS A 32 0.87 0.60 -12.86
CA LYS A 32 1.03 2.06 -12.87
C LYS A 32 -0.26 2.76 -12.47
N LEU A 33 -0.14 3.90 -11.81
CA LEU A 33 -1.27 4.73 -11.46
C LEU A 33 -1.89 5.33 -12.73
N SER A 34 -3.18 5.16 -12.91
CA SER A 34 -3.94 5.75 -14.02
C SER A 34 -4.19 7.24 -13.79
N PRO A 35 -4.55 8.01 -14.83
CA PRO A 35 -5.01 9.40 -14.67
C PRO A 35 -6.23 9.54 -13.73
N GLN A 36 -7.01 8.47 -13.57
CA GLN A 36 -8.15 8.39 -12.67
C GLN A 36 -7.74 8.07 -11.22
N GLY A 37 -6.44 7.92 -10.94
CA GLY A 37 -5.93 7.65 -9.59
C GLY A 37 -6.07 6.18 -9.16
N GLU A 38 -6.18 5.24 -10.11
CA GLU A 38 -6.34 3.82 -9.82
C GLU A 38 -5.20 2.97 -10.35
N TYR A 39 -4.86 1.90 -9.63
CA TYR A 39 -3.93 0.86 -10.10
C TYR A 39 -4.71 -0.28 -10.77
N PRO A 40 -4.15 -0.93 -11.82
CA PRO A 40 -4.76 -2.09 -12.44
C PRO A 40 -5.03 -3.22 -11.44
N ARG A 41 -6.23 -3.80 -11.48
CA ARG A 41 -6.62 -4.89 -10.59
C ARG A 41 -5.64 -6.06 -10.67
N GLY A 42 -5.25 -6.60 -9.52
CA GLY A 42 -4.33 -7.74 -9.43
C GLY A 42 -2.84 -7.39 -9.57
N SER A 43 -2.50 -6.11 -9.81
CA SER A 43 -1.12 -5.63 -9.70
C SER A 43 -0.67 -5.51 -8.24
N VAL A 44 0.64 -5.48 -8.01
CA VAL A 44 1.21 -5.32 -6.66
C VAL A 44 0.74 -4.02 -6.01
N ASN A 45 0.80 -2.91 -6.75
CA ASN A 45 0.39 -1.60 -6.24
C ASN A 45 -1.12 -1.51 -5.97
N TYR A 46 -1.95 -2.23 -6.74
CA TYR A 46 -3.38 -2.37 -6.42
C TYR A 46 -3.57 -3.06 -5.06
N LEU A 47 -2.91 -4.20 -4.85
CA LEU A 47 -3.03 -4.97 -3.60
C LEU A 47 -2.50 -4.18 -2.40
N ALA A 48 -1.39 -3.45 -2.57
CA ALA A 48 -0.85 -2.57 -1.55
C ALA A 48 -1.85 -1.47 -1.18
N MET A 49 -2.44 -0.80 -2.18
CA MET A 49 -3.41 0.27 -1.94
C MET A 49 -4.68 -0.24 -1.27
N GLU A 50 -5.16 -1.43 -1.62
CA GLU A 50 -6.29 -2.07 -0.92
C GLU A 50 -5.99 -2.28 0.57
N LYS A 51 -4.76 -2.72 0.91
CA LYS A 51 -4.33 -2.85 2.32
C LYS A 51 -4.22 -1.52 3.03
N VAL A 52 -3.68 -0.50 2.38
CA VAL A 52 -3.65 0.86 2.95
C VAL A 52 -5.07 1.36 3.25
N ARG A 53 -6.04 1.17 2.34
CA ARG A 53 -7.44 1.53 2.57
C ARG A 53 -8.07 0.73 3.71
N GLU A 54 -7.76 -0.56 3.82
CA GLU A 54 -8.21 -1.41 4.92
C GLU A 54 -7.69 -0.87 6.27
N TYR A 55 -6.39 -0.57 6.36
CA TYR A 55 -5.80 -0.02 7.57
C TYR A 55 -6.33 1.37 7.93
N ALA A 56 -6.57 2.22 6.93
CA ALA A 56 -7.18 3.54 7.16
C ALA A 56 -8.58 3.43 7.77
N LYS A 57 -9.39 2.44 7.35
CA LYS A 57 -10.71 2.17 7.96
C LYS A 57 -10.57 1.75 9.42
N CYS A 58 -9.61 0.90 9.75
CA CYS A 58 -9.36 0.49 11.13
C CYS A 58 -8.86 1.67 11.98
N ALA A 59 -7.90 2.45 11.48
CA ALA A 59 -7.40 3.66 12.13
C ALA A 59 -8.50 4.70 12.40
N GLY A 60 -9.42 4.87 11.45
CA GLY A 60 -10.58 5.76 11.61
C GLY A 60 -11.63 5.26 12.61
N ARG A 61 -11.69 3.95 12.89
CA ARG A 61 -12.55 3.40 13.94
C ARG A 61 -12.01 3.74 15.33
N PHE A 62 -10.69 3.68 15.53
CA PHE A 62 -10.07 4.11 16.79
C PHE A 62 -10.36 5.59 17.10
N LYS A 63 -10.37 6.47 16.08
CA LYS A 63 -10.70 7.90 16.28
C LYS A 63 -12.15 8.18 16.69
N LYS A 64 -13.08 7.24 16.50
CA LYS A 64 -14.50 7.44 16.83
C LYS A 64 -14.87 7.00 18.24
N GLU A 65 -14.00 6.28 18.94
CA GLU A 65 -14.25 5.81 20.31
C GLU A 65 -13.72 6.79 21.38
N ASP A 66 -12.80 7.70 21.02
CA ASP A 66 -12.17 8.65 21.95
C ASP A 66 -12.75 10.08 21.91
N GLY A 67 -13.92 10.30 21.28
CA GLY A 67 -14.38 11.64 20.88
C GLY A 67 -15.82 12.04 21.19
N ASP A 68 -16.52 11.35 22.08
CA ASP A 68 -17.92 11.68 22.45
C ASP A 68 -18.08 12.03 23.94
N GLU A 69 -17.24 12.91 24.49
CA GLU A 69 -17.58 13.68 25.69
C GLU A 69 -17.04 15.10 25.59
N GLU A 70 -17.79 16.03 24.98
CA GLU A 70 -17.79 17.44 25.38
C GLU A 70 -18.92 18.23 24.69
N GLY A 71 -19.79 18.86 25.49
CA GLY A 71 -20.47 20.10 25.07
C GLY A 71 -21.99 20.10 24.87
N LYS A 72 -22.80 19.46 25.73
CA LYS A 72 -24.20 19.90 25.93
C LYS A 72 -24.29 20.78 27.17
N ASN A 73 -23.96 22.07 27.05
CA ASN A 73 -24.58 23.09 27.91
C ASN A 73 -24.44 24.51 27.33
N LYS A 74 -25.50 25.33 27.49
CA LYS A 74 -25.71 26.74 27.11
C LYS A 74 -26.17 26.91 25.64
N GLU A 75 -27.32 27.45 25.29
CA GLU A 75 -28.19 28.49 25.88
C GLU A 75 -29.63 28.28 25.38
N ASN A 76 -30.64 28.30 26.26
CA ASN A 76 -31.99 28.74 25.89
C ASN A 76 -32.37 29.87 26.85
N GLY A 77 -32.13 31.10 26.39
CA GLY A 77 -32.62 32.32 26.98
C GLY A 77 -33.27 33.18 25.90
N ALA A 78 -34.59 33.08 25.77
CA ALA A 78 -35.55 34.11 25.34
C ALA A 78 -36.97 33.53 25.43
#